data_AF-A0AAD0U568-F1
#
_entry.id   AF-A0AAD0U568-F1
#
_cell.length_a   1.000
_cell.length_b   1.000
_cell.length_c   1.000
_cell.angle_alpha   90.00
_cell.angle_beta   90.00
_cell.angle_gamma   90.00
#
_symmetry.space_group_name_H-M   'P 1'
#
loop_
_entity.id
_entity.type
_entity.pdbx_description
1 polymer ?
#
loop_
_entity_poly.entity_id
_entity_poly.type
_entity_poly.pdbx_seq_one_letter_code
_entity_poly.pdbx_strand_id
1 'polypeptide(L)'
;MEILLAKRKNMKIKIYQEKGHHLPHIHIDYGRQQHAASYAIETGERIEGNLPRKYDNDVSNWLEQNRDKVLEIWQSLQAGMPHEPLLAGLAGDV
;
A
#
# COMPACT_ATOMS: atom_id res chain seq x y z
N MET A 1 5.94 7.76 -9.89
CA MET A 1 6.69 7.84 -8.61
C MET A 1 6.24 6.68 -7.73
N GLU A 2 7.14 6.02 -7.00
CA GLU A 2 6.76 5.03 -5.98
C GLU A 2 7.10 5.53 -4.57
N ILE A 3 6.26 5.18 -3.60
CA ILE A 3 6.45 5.52 -2.20
C ILE A 3 6.33 4.25 -1.36
N LEU A 4 7.27 4.08 -0.43
CA LEU A 4 7.19 3.05 0.61
C LEU A 4 6.31 3.56 1.75
N LEU A 5 5.22 2.86 2.03
CA LEU A 5 4.33 3.15 3.16
C LEU A 5 4.80 2.47 4.44
N ALA A 6 5.12 1.17 4.34
CA ALA A 6 5.51 0.34 5.47
C ALA A 6 6.41 -0.81 5.04
N LYS A 7 7.20 -1.31 5.98
CA LYS A 7 8.06 -2.48 5.78
C LYS A 7 8.01 -3.40 6.99
N ARG A 8 7.60 -4.66 6.78
CA ARG A 8 7.60 -5.71 7.81
C ARG A 8 8.35 -6.93 7.32
N LYS A 9 9.53 -7.21 7.90
CA LYS A 9 10.43 -8.30 7.48
C LYS A 9 10.70 -8.26 5.97
N ASN A 10 10.17 -9.24 5.24
CA ASN A 10 10.33 -9.41 3.80
C ASN A 10 9.22 -8.74 2.99
N MET A 11 8.22 -8.14 3.64
CA MET A 11 7.10 -7.47 3.00
C MET A 11 7.33 -5.96 2.97
N LYS A 12 7.12 -5.35 1.81
CA LYS A 12 7.05 -3.89 1.66
C LYS A 12 5.68 -3.53 1.10
N ILE A 13 5.06 -2.52 1.68
CA ILE A 13 3.80 -1.97 1.23
C ILE A 13 4.09 -0.64 0.55
N LYS A 14 3.66 -0.48 -0.69
CA LYS A 14 3.94 0.68 -1.52
C LYS A 14 2.68 1.26 -2.15
N ILE A 15 2.77 2.51 -2.59
CA ILE A 15 1.82 3.13 -3.52
C ILE A 15 2.58 3.72 -4.69
N TYR A 16 1.97 3.66 -5.86
CA TYR A 16 2.46 4.31 -7.07
C TYR A 16 1.60 5.48 -7.49
N GLN A 17 2.25 6.48 -8.07
CA GLN A 17 1.59 7.51 -8.83
C GLN A 17 1.25 6.94 -10.22
N GLU A 18 -0.04 6.73 -10.46
CA GLU A 18 -0.58 6.03 -11.63
C GLU A 18 -1.69 6.88 -12.24
N LYS A 19 -1.30 7.76 -13.15
CA LYS A 19 -2.25 8.67 -13.82
C LYS A 19 -3.30 7.85 -14.58
N GLY A 20 -4.56 8.01 -14.21
CA GLY A 20 -5.71 7.33 -14.86
C GLY A 20 -6.15 6.03 -14.20
N HIS A 21 -5.52 5.58 -13.11
CA HIS A 21 -6.08 4.52 -12.27
C HIS A 21 -7.16 5.08 -11.34
N HIS A 22 -8.37 4.54 -11.45
CA HIS A 22 -9.52 4.97 -10.66
C HIS A 22 -9.72 4.19 -9.37
N LEU A 23 -9.13 2.99 -9.25
CA LEU A 23 -9.26 2.16 -8.06
C LEU A 23 -8.05 2.40 -7.14
N PRO A 24 -8.24 3.00 -5.94
CA PRO A 24 -7.17 3.17 -4.99
C PRO A 24 -6.67 1.82 -4.47
N HIS A 25 -5.39 1.53 -4.67
CA HIS A 25 -4.77 0.27 -4.25
C HIS A 25 -3.32 0.46 -3.78
N ILE A 26 -2.86 -0.50 -2.99
CA ILE A 26 -1.46 -0.65 -2.59
C ILE A 26 -0.80 -1.80 -3.36
N HIS A 27 0.52 -1.75 -3.46
CA HIS A 27 1.37 -2.78 -4.03
C HIS A 27 2.22 -3.44 -2.96
N ILE A 28 2.35 -4.76 -3.04
CA ILE A 28 3.15 -5.56 -2.11
C ILE A 28 4.39 -6.08 -2.82
N ASP A 29 5.58 -5.76 -2.31
CA ASP A 29 6.78 -6.54 -2.61
C ASP A 29 6.96 -7.60 -1.52
N TYR A 30 7.40 -8.80 -1.91
CA TYR A 30 7.68 -9.89 -0.97
C TYR A 30 8.99 -10.61 -1.29
N GLY A 31 9.94 -10.55 -0.35
CA GLY A 31 11.28 -11.10 -0.52
C GLY A 31 12.04 -10.39 -1.65
N ARG A 32 12.30 -11.11 -2.75
CA ARG A 32 12.92 -10.56 -3.98
C ARG A 32 11.89 -10.23 -5.07
N GLN A 33 10.63 -10.63 -4.89
CA GLN A 33 9.58 -10.38 -5.85
C GLN A 33 9.03 -8.97 -5.69
N GLN A 34 9.21 -8.15 -6.72
CA GLN A 34 8.51 -6.88 -6.86
C GLN A 34 7.09 -7.14 -7.38
N HIS A 35 6.10 -6.38 -6.92
CA HIS A 35 4.69 -6.58 -7.29
C HIS A 35 4.19 -8.02 -7.06
N ALA A 36 4.39 -8.55 -5.86
CA ALA A 36 3.85 -9.84 -5.47
C ALA A 36 2.32 -9.87 -5.46
N ALA A 37 1.66 -8.75 -5.09
CA ALA A 37 0.21 -8.60 -5.14
C ALA A 37 -0.23 -7.13 -5.02
N SER A 38 -1.47 -6.85 -5.42
CA SER A 38 -2.14 -5.56 -5.30
C SER A 38 -3.41 -5.70 -4.48
N TYR A 39 -3.71 -4.74 -3.59
CA TYR A 39 -4.88 -4.79 -2.70
C TYR A 39 -5.64 -3.47 -2.73
N ALA A 40 -6.97 -3.54 -2.79
CA ALA A 40 -7.84 -2.37 -2.74
C ALA A 40 -7.72 -1.69 -1.37
N ILE A 41 -7.47 -0.37 -1.36
CA ILE A 41 -7.32 0.39 -0.10
C ILE A 41 -8.63 0.36 0.69
N GLU A 42 -9.77 0.47 0.02
CA GLU A 42 -11.07 0.58 0.66
C GLU A 42 -11.52 -0.72 1.34
N THR A 43 -11.39 -1.86 0.65
CA THR A 43 -11.90 -3.14 1.15
C THR A 43 -10.83 -4.00 1.83
N GLY A 44 -9.55 -3.75 1.55
CA GLY A 44 -8.46 -4.64 1.95
C GLY A 44 -8.36 -5.91 1.09
N GLU A 45 -9.23 -6.09 0.10
CA GLU A 45 -9.26 -7.29 -0.73
C GLU A 45 -8.14 -7.30 -1.77
N ARG A 46 -7.60 -8.48 -2.05
CA ARG A 46 -6.62 -8.68 -3.11
C ARG A 46 -7.29 -8.49 -4.48
N ILE A 47 -6.73 -7.60 -5.29
CA ILE A 47 -7.12 -7.38 -6.69
C ILE A 47 -6.41 -8.38 -7.59
N GLU A 48 -5.10 -8.54 -7.42
CA GLU A 48 -4.27 -9.41 -8.25
C GLU A 48 -3.01 -9.89 -7.54
N GLY A 49 -2.34 -10.87 -8.15
CA GLY A 49 -1.02 -11.35 -7.77
C GLY A 49 -1.00 -12.67 -6.99
N ASN A 50 0.22 -13.12 -6.71
CA ASN A 50 0.54 -14.48 -6.28
C ASN A 50 1.14 -14.54 -4.87
N LEU A 51 0.96 -13.49 -4.05
CA LEU A 51 1.35 -13.54 -2.64
C LEU A 51 0.70 -14.78 -1.97
N PRO A 52 1.42 -15.55 -1.14
CA PRO A 52 0.81 -16.67 -0.43
C PRO A 52 -0.42 -16.22 0.38
N ARG A 53 -1.57 -16.90 0.20
CA ARG A 53 -2.87 -16.48 0.78
C ARG A 53 -2.86 -16.28 2.29
N LYS A 54 -1.98 -16.97 3.01
CA LYS A 54 -1.80 -16.78 4.46
C LYS A 54 -1.45 -15.34 4.86
N TYR A 55 -0.92 -14.53 3.94
CA TYR A 55 -0.58 -13.13 4.17
C TYR A 55 -1.70 -12.15 3.78
N ASP A 56 -2.81 -12.61 3.19
CA ASP A 56 -3.94 -11.74 2.84
C ASP A 56 -4.47 -11.02 4.09
N ASN A 57 -4.63 -11.77 5.18
CA ASN A 57 -5.11 -11.23 6.45
C ASN A 57 -4.12 -10.20 7.02
N ASP A 58 -2.82 -10.41 6.90
CA ASP A 58 -1.82 -9.45 7.39
C ASP A 58 -1.92 -8.11 6.66
N VAL A 59 -2.08 -8.15 5.34
CA VAL A 59 -2.23 -6.94 4.51
C VAL A 59 -3.58 -6.27 4.76
N SER A 60 -4.65 -7.05 4.81
CA SER A 60 -6.02 -6.55 5.05
C SER A 60 -6.15 -5.87 6.40
N ASN A 61 -5.62 -6.48 7.46
CA ASN A 61 -5.65 -5.92 8.81
C ASN A 61 -4.81 -4.64 8.91
N TRP A 62 -3.65 -4.60 8.24
CA TRP A 62 -2.84 -3.39 8.19
C TRP A 62 -3.56 -2.26 7.45
N LEU A 63 -4.22 -2.57 6.31
CA LEU A 63 -5.03 -1.59 5.58
C LEU A 63 -6.20 -1.11 6.42
N GLU A 64 -6.91 -1.98 7.13
CA GLU A 64 -8.02 -1.59 8.02
C GLU A 64 -7.59 -0.56 9.06
N GLN A 65 -6.41 -0.76 9.68
CA GLN A 65 -5.89 0.16 10.69
C GLN A 65 -5.39 1.50 10.13
N ASN A 66 -5.01 1.53 8.85
CA ASN A 66 -4.31 2.67 8.25
C ASN A 66 -5.09 3.31 7.09
N ARG A 67 -6.31 2.84 6.80
CA ARG A 67 -7.07 3.11 5.57
C ARG A 67 -7.14 4.58 5.21
N ASP A 68 -7.60 5.40 6.15
CA ASP A 68 -7.86 6.83 5.90
C ASP A 68 -6.56 7.55 5.50
N LYS A 69 -5.48 7.29 6.22
CA LYS A 69 -4.16 7.86 5.95
C LYS A 69 -3.59 7.36 4.62
N VAL A 70 -3.72 6.06 4.34
CA VAL A 70 -3.26 5.46 3.08
C VAL A 70 -4.02 6.05 1.89
N LEU A 71 -5.33 6.27 2.05
CA LEU A 71 -6.17 6.89 1.03
C LEU A 71 -5.79 8.37 0.80
N GLU A 72 -5.54 9.12 1.87
CA GLU A 72 -5.08 10.52 1.77
C GLU A 72 -3.72 10.63 1.06
N ILE A 73 -2.79 9.74 1.39
CA ILE A 73 -1.49 9.64 0.70
C ILE A 73 -1.71 9.30 -0.78
N TRP A 74 -2.58 8.33 -1.08
CA TRP A 74 -2.89 7.95 -2.45
C TRP A 74 -3.43 9.15 -3.25
N GLN A 75 -4.42 9.87 -2.72
CA GLN A 75 -5.01 11.04 -3.35
C GLN A 75 -3.99 12.15 -3.58
N SER A 76 -3.20 12.46 -2.54
CA SER A 76 -2.16 13.48 -2.61
C SER A 76 -1.12 13.13 -3.67
N LEU A 77 -0.70 11.86 -3.72
CA LEU A 77 0.22 11.35 -4.71
C LEU A 77 -0.33 11.46 -6.13
N GLN A 78 -1.58 11.04 -6.37
CA GLN A 78 -2.20 11.14 -7.70
C GLN A 78 -2.34 12.61 -8.14
N ALA A 79 -2.64 13.51 -7.21
CA ALA A 79 -2.72 14.95 -7.45
C ALA A 79 -1.35 15.63 -7.64
N GLY A 80 -0.23 14.95 -7.36
CA GLY A 80 1.11 15.55 -7.39
C GLY A 80 1.35 16.53 -6.24
N MET A 81 0.62 16.38 -5.14
CA MET A 81 0.72 17.19 -3.94
C MET A 81 1.78 16.62 -2.97
N PRO A 82 2.33 17.44 -2.06
CA PRO A 82 3.18 16.96 -0.97
C PRO A 82 2.47 15.91 -0.12
N HIS A 83 3.19 14.86 0.24
CA HIS A 83 2.64 13.69 0.96
C HIS A 83 3.60 13.20 2.06
N GLU A 84 4.79 13.76 2.14
CA GLU A 84 5.84 13.45 3.11
C GLU A 84 5.38 13.62 4.58
N PRO A 85 4.60 14.67 4.94
CA PRO A 85 4.10 14.80 6.32
C PRO A 85 3.18 13.64 6.74
N LEU A 86 2.46 13.04 5.79
CA LEU A 86 1.53 11.94 6.04
C LEU A 86 2.27 10.60 6.26
N LEU A 87 3.45 10.43 5.67
CA LEU A 87 4.26 9.21 5.79
C LEU A 87 4.81 8.99 7.19
N ALA A 88 5.09 10.06 7.94
CA ALA A 88 5.62 9.98 9.30
C ALA A 88 4.73 9.14 10.24
N GLY A 89 3.43 9.11 9.96
CA GLY A 89 2.46 8.33 10.72
C GLY A 89 2.19 6.91 10.25
N LEU A 90 2.91 6.40 9.23
CA LEU A 90 2.86 4.99 8.78
C LEU A 90 4.19 4.26 8.97
N ALA A 91 5.30 4.99 9.03
CA ALA A 91 6.64 4.44 9.14
C ALA A 91 6.96 3.80 10.52
N GLY A 92 6.06 3.91 11.49
CA GLY A 92 6.21 3.35 12.83
C GLY A 92 5.37 2.10 13.00
N ASP A 93 5.88 0.95 12.54
CA ASP A 93 5.43 -0.35 13.02
C ASP A 93 6.47 -1.45 12.74
N VAL A 94 7.55 -1.38 13.50
CA VAL A 94 8.23 -2.55 14.08
C VAL A 94 8.51 -2.25 15.55
#